data_AF-A0A2J0MP47-F1
#
_entry.id   AF-A0A2J0MP47-F1
#
_cell.length_a   1.000
_cell.length_b   1.000
_cell.length_c   1.000
_cell.angle_alpha   90.00
_cell.angle_beta   90.00
_cell.angle_gamma   90.00
#
_symmetry.space_group_name_H-M   'P 1'
#
loop_
_entity.id
_entity.type
_entity.pdbx_description
1 polymer ?
#
loop_
_entity_poly.entity_id
_entity_poly.type
_entity_poly.pdbx_seq_one_letter_code
_entity_poly.pdbx_strand_id
1 'polypeptide(L)'
;MNEIMKSNKFKIAVAVVGVMLVALVSFAAGIGVGLKKARFSYKFGENYERNFMGPRPGPNEFGGPIGGPMGLMKEKFKDFEGRGFRNAHGIAGTIISIADNNLVIKDKDNKENTVAVNDKTIIKLGRDDVQINDLKNDDQIVVMGNPGDDGVINADLIRVFNQAGNQ
;
A
#
# COMPACT_ATOMS: atom_id res chain seq x y z
N MET A 1 54.22 -6.86 1.13
CA MET A 1 52.82 -6.77 0.65
C MET A 1 52.51 -7.75 -0.49
N ASN A 2 53.36 -7.87 -1.52
CA ASN A 2 53.08 -8.72 -2.70
C ASN A 2 52.99 -10.24 -2.43
N GLU A 3 53.68 -10.80 -1.44
CA GLU A 3 53.57 -12.22 -1.10
C GLU A 3 52.26 -12.59 -0.38
N ILE A 4 51.79 -11.71 0.52
CA ILE A 4 50.56 -11.93 1.29
C ILE A 4 49.34 -11.94 0.36
N MET A 5 49.33 -11.07 -0.68
CA MET A 5 48.29 -11.04 -1.71
C MET A 5 48.28 -12.26 -2.65
N LYS A 6 49.41 -12.97 -2.79
CA LYS A 6 49.52 -14.15 -3.66
C LYS A 6 49.03 -15.45 -3.01
N SER A 7 48.84 -15.45 -1.68
CA SER A 7 48.38 -16.62 -0.92
C SER A 7 46.95 -17.02 -1.31
N ASN A 8 46.74 -18.30 -1.62
CA ASN A 8 45.42 -18.85 -1.91
C ASN A 8 44.43 -18.66 -0.75
N LYS A 9 44.92 -18.71 0.49
CA LYS A 9 44.10 -18.45 1.69
C LYS A 9 43.64 -17.00 1.75
N PHE A 10 44.49 -16.06 1.34
CA PHE A 10 44.14 -14.64 1.28
C PHE A 10 43.08 -14.37 0.20
N LYS A 11 43.21 -14.98 -0.99
CA LYS A 11 42.18 -14.87 -2.05
C LYS A 11 40.83 -15.42 -1.61
N ILE A 12 40.82 -16.57 -0.91
CA ILE A 12 39.60 -17.16 -0.36
C ILE A 12 39.00 -16.24 0.70
N ALA A 13 39.79 -15.68 1.61
CA ALA A 13 39.31 -14.76 2.62
C ALA A 13 38.67 -13.50 2.00
N VAL A 14 39.31 -12.91 0.99
CA VAL A 14 38.76 -11.77 0.25
C VAL A 14 37.45 -12.14 -0.47
N ALA A 15 37.38 -13.32 -1.09
CA ALA A 15 36.16 -13.80 -1.73
C ALA A 15 35.01 -13.99 -0.73
N VAL A 16 35.27 -14.58 0.45
CA VAL A 16 34.28 -14.77 1.51
C VAL A 16 33.78 -13.42 2.04
N VAL A 17 34.68 -12.47 2.30
CA VAL A 17 34.30 -11.12 2.75
C VAL A 17 33.48 -10.40 1.67
N GLY A 18 33.85 -10.55 0.39
CA GLY A 18 33.09 -9.99 -0.72
C GLY A 18 31.66 -10.54 -0.80
N VAL A 19 31.50 -11.87 -0.71
CA VAL A 19 30.17 -12.51 -0.70
C VAL A 19 29.36 -12.07 0.52
N MET A 20 29.99 -11.97 1.70
CA MET A 20 29.32 -11.51 2.90
C MET A 20 28.84 -10.05 2.78
N LEU A 21 29.64 -9.17 2.16
CA LEU A 21 29.23 -7.79 1.87
C LEU A 21 28.02 -7.75 0.92
N VAL A 22 28.02 -8.53 -0.16
CA VAL A 22 26.88 -8.62 -1.08
C VAL A 22 25.62 -9.12 -0.38
N ALA A 23 25.76 -10.11 0.52
CA ALA A 23 24.64 -10.60 1.33
C ALA A 23 24.09 -9.51 2.27
N LEU A 24 24.96 -8.73 2.92
CA LEU A 24 24.53 -7.62 3.80
C LEU A 24 23.81 -6.51 3.01
N VAL A 25 24.31 -6.14 1.84
CA VAL A 25 23.69 -5.11 1.00
C VAL A 25 22.31 -5.55 0.50
N SER A 26 22.19 -6.79 0.02
CA SER A 26 20.89 -7.33 -0.43
C SER A 26 19.88 -7.43 0.71
N PHE A 27 20.32 -7.84 1.91
CA PHE A 27 19.48 -7.85 3.11
C PHE A 27 19.03 -6.44 3.53
N ALA A 28 19.94 -5.47 3.53
CA ALA A 28 19.63 -4.07 3.85
C ALA A 28 18.62 -3.47 2.86
N ALA A 29 18.78 -3.74 1.56
CA ALA A 29 17.82 -3.34 0.55
C ALA A 29 16.43 -3.96 0.79
N GLY A 30 16.38 -5.24 1.15
CA GLY A 30 15.14 -5.92 1.54
C GLY A 30 14.44 -5.27 2.73
N ILE A 31 15.17 -4.97 3.81
CA ILE A 31 14.63 -4.25 4.98
C ILE A 31 14.08 -2.87 4.57
N GLY A 32 14.81 -2.12 3.74
CA GLY A 32 14.39 -0.80 3.28
C GLY A 32 13.06 -0.83 2.53
N VAL A 33 12.88 -1.79 1.63
CA VAL A 33 11.60 -2.02 0.92
C VAL A 33 10.49 -2.41 1.90
N GLY A 34 10.79 -3.30 2.86
CA GLY A 34 9.84 -3.73 3.89
C GLY A 34 9.36 -2.57 4.77
N LEU A 35 10.28 -1.74 5.27
CA LEU A 35 9.95 -0.57 6.10
C LEU A 35 9.13 0.47 5.33
N LYS A 36 9.39 0.65 4.03
CA LYS A 36 8.59 1.56 3.19
C LYS A 36 7.16 1.04 3.05
N LYS A 37 6.98 -0.26 2.79
CA LYS A 37 5.66 -0.89 2.74
C LYS A 37 4.93 -0.86 4.09
N ALA A 38 5.64 -1.11 5.19
CA ALA A 38 5.08 -1.07 6.54
C ALA A 38 4.61 0.34 6.93
N ARG A 39 5.39 1.39 6.62
CA ARG A 39 4.99 2.79 6.88
C ARG A 39 3.74 3.19 6.12
N PHE A 40 3.66 2.86 4.83
CA PHE A 40 2.44 3.12 4.05
C PHE A 40 1.24 2.40 4.65
N SER A 41 1.39 1.12 5.00
CA SER A 41 0.30 0.34 5.59
C SER A 41 -0.15 0.86 6.96
N TYR A 42 0.80 1.31 7.79
CA TYR A 42 0.50 1.87 9.11
C TYR A 42 -0.30 3.17 8.99
N LYS A 43 0.17 4.10 8.16
CA LYS A 43 -0.51 5.37 7.94
C LYS A 43 -1.85 5.23 7.22
N PHE A 44 -1.96 4.27 6.29
CA PHE A 44 -3.24 3.85 5.75
C PHE A 44 -4.20 3.46 6.87
N GLY A 45 -3.76 2.59 7.78
CA GLY A 45 -4.57 2.12 8.91
C GLY A 45 -5.06 3.29 9.78
N GLU A 46 -4.17 4.20 10.16
CA GLU A 46 -4.54 5.39 10.95
C GLU A 46 -5.57 6.28 10.24
N ASN A 47 -5.38 6.56 8.95
CA ASN A 47 -6.31 7.41 8.20
C ASN A 47 -7.65 6.71 7.93
N TYR A 48 -7.65 5.39 7.70
CA TYR A 48 -8.86 4.60 7.54
C TYR A 48 -9.65 4.51 8.85
N GLU A 49 -8.98 4.22 9.97
CA GLU A 49 -9.60 4.18 11.29
C GLU A 49 -10.19 5.55 11.67
N ARG A 50 -9.44 6.63 11.43
CA ARG A 50 -9.89 7.99 11.72
C ARG A 50 -11.09 8.42 10.86
N ASN A 51 -11.10 8.07 9.57
CA ASN A 51 -12.12 8.53 8.64
C ASN A 51 -13.35 7.59 8.56
N PHE A 52 -13.21 6.30 8.88
CA PHE A 52 -14.27 5.30 8.71
C PHE A 52 -14.69 4.57 9.99
N MET A 53 -13.84 4.48 11.02
CA MET A 53 -14.18 3.80 12.29
C MET A 53 -14.49 4.76 13.45
N GLY A 54 -14.32 6.07 13.24
CA GLY A 54 -14.50 7.09 14.28
C GLY A 54 -13.36 7.09 15.31
N PRO A 55 -13.29 8.11 16.19
CA PRO A 55 -12.28 8.14 17.26
C PRO A 55 -12.40 6.88 18.10
N ARG A 56 -11.33 6.09 18.22
CA ARG A 56 -11.30 4.97 19.16
C ARG A 56 -11.69 5.50 20.54
N PRO A 57 -12.71 4.95 21.20
CA PRO A 57 -12.91 5.21 22.61
C PRO A 57 -11.62 4.83 23.34
N GLY A 58 -11.14 5.71 24.21
CA GLY A 58 -9.83 5.62 24.82
C GLY A 58 -9.66 4.32 25.63
N PRO A 59 -8.44 4.03 26.13
CA PRO A 59 -8.13 2.82 26.89
C PRO A 59 -9.05 2.54 28.10
N ASN A 60 -9.87 3.51 28.50
CA ASN A 60 -10.73 3.46 29.69
C ASN A 60 -12.21 3.19 29.37
N GLU A 61 -12.58 2.95 28.11
CA GLU A 61 -13.99 2.73 27.69
C GLU A 61 -14.26 1.29 27.22
N PHE A 62 -13.37 0.33 27.52
CA PHE A 62 -13.50 -1.07 27.13
C PHE A 62 -14.39 -1.88 28.10
N GLY A 63 -15.68 -1.54 28.13
CA GLY A 63 -16.73 -2.35 28.75
C GLY A 63 -17.40 -3.27 27.71
N GLY A 64 -16.69 -4.27 27.19
CA GLY A 64 -17.26 -5.23 26.23
C GLY A 64 -16.45 -6.53 26.10
N PRO A 65 -17.09 -7.72 26.00
CA PRO A 65 -16.46 -9.02 26.25
C PRO A 65 -15.67 -9.61 25.05
N ILE A 66 -14.87 -8.80 24.35
CA ILE A 66 -13.93 -9.29 23.30
C ILE A 66 -12.59 -8.53 23.42
N GLY A 67 -12.00 -8.52 24.61
CA GLY A 67 -10.78 -7.74 24.91
C GLY A 67 -9.66 -8.54 25.57
N GLY A 68 -9.63 -9.86 25.36
CA GLY A 68 -8.57 -10.70 25.92
C GLY A 68 -7.26 -10.65 25.09
N PRO A 69 -6.10 -11.00 25.69
CA PRO A 69 -4.80 -11.05 25.00
C PRO A 69 -4.76 -11.96 23.76
N MET A 70 -5.76 -12.83 23.57
CA MET A 70 -5.98 -13.61 22.34
C MET A 70 -6.44 -12.77 21.13
N GLY A 71 -7.16 -11.67 21.34
CA GLY A 71 -7.64 -10.80 20.25
C GLY A 71 -6.49 -10.08 19.56
N LEU A 72 -5.57 -9.52 20.34
CA LEU A 72 -4.36 -8.86 19.86
C LEU A 72 -3.38 -9.81 19.15
N MET A 73 -3.32 -11.09 19.54
CA MET A 73 -2.55 -12.07 18.79
C MET A 73 -3.20 -12.37 17.43
N LYS A 74 -4.52 -12.55 17.38
CA LYS A 74 -5.22 -12.93 16.14
C LYS A 74 -5.15 -11.84 15.05
N GLU A 75 -5.13 -10.56 15.44
CA GLU A 75 -4.87 -9.45 14.50
C GLU A 75 -3.43 -9.50 13.98
N LYS A 76 -2.44 -9.64 14.86
CA LYS A 76 -1.02 -9.70 14.44
C LYS A 76 -0.70 -10.91 13.56
N PHE A 77 -1.35 -12.06 13.74
CA PHE A 77 -1.14 -13.23 12.90
C PHE A 77 -1.79 -13.11 11.51
N LYS A 78 -2.90 -12.36 11.38
CA LYS A 78 -3.54 -12.11 10.09
C LYS A 78 -2.70 -11.19 9.18
N ASP A 79 -1.92 -10.29 9.77
CA ASP A 79 -1.03 -9.38 9.05
C ASP A 79 0.21 -10.07 8.45
N PHE A 80 0.63 -11.21 9.03
CA PHE A 80 1.82 -11.96 8.59
C PHE A 80 1.57 -12.92 7.40
N GLU A 81 0.33 -13.29 7.09
CA GLU A 81 -0.02 -14.27 6.03
C GLU A 81 0.02 -13.71 4.58
N GLY A 82 0.86 -12.71 4.29
CA GLY A 82 1.10 -12.27 2.90
C GLY A 82 -0.06 -11.49 2.25
N ARG A 83 -1.12 -11.17 3.00
CA ARG A 83 -2.22 -10.28 2.59
C ARG A 83 -2.08 -8.84 3.13
N GLY A 84 -1.03 -8.54 3.90
CA GLY A 84 -0.93 -7.31 4.71
C GLY A 84 -0.43 -6.06 3.98
N PHE A 85 0.26 -6.19 2.85
CA PHE A 85 0.77 -5.01 2.13
C PHE A 85 -0.26 -4.52 1.12
N ARG A 86 -0.85 -3.35 1.41
CA ARG A 86 -1.70 -2.64 0.44
C ARG A 86 -0.86 -2.24 -0.78
N ASN A 87 -1.44 -2.42 -1.97
CA ASN A 87 -0.80 -2.01 -3.22
C ASN A 87 -0.77 -0.48 -3.29
N ALA A 88 0.44 0.06 -3.18
CA ALA A 88 0.68 1.48 -2.98
C ALA A 88 0.83 2.24 -4.31
N HIS A 89 1.06 1.53 -5.42
CA HIS A 89 1.39 2.11 -6.74
C HIS A 89 0.25 2.07 -7.77
N GLY A 90 -0.94 1.64 -7.34
CA GLY A 90 -2.10 1.54 -8.21
C GLY A 90 -3.10 0.52 -7.71
N ILE A 91 -4.36 0.75 -8.05
CA ILE A 91 -5.50 -0.06 -7.63
C ILE A 91 -6.45 -0.28 -8.80
N ALA A 92 -6.94 -1.50 -8.94
CA ALA A 92 -8.02 -1.85 -9.86
C ALA A 92 -9.22 -2.29 -9.03
N GLY A 93 -10.40 -1.76 -9.34
CA GLY A 93 -11.60 -2.06 -8.56
C GLY A 93 -12.82 -1.26 -8.98
N THR A 94 -13.82 -1.29 -8.11
CA THR A 94 -15.09 -0.61 -8.29
C THR A 94 -15.18 0.59 -7.37
N ILE A 95 -15.66 1.73 -7.87
CA ILE A 95 -15.93 2.92 -7.05
C ILE A 95 -17.11 2.61 -6.13
N ILE A 96 -16.93 2.73 -4.82
CA ILE A 96 -18.00 2.55 -3.83
C ILE A 96 -18.48 3.87 -3.22
N SER A 97 -17.64 4.91 -3.28
CA SER A 97 -17.99 6.24 -2.82
C SER A 97 -17.10 7.28 -3.49
N ILE A 98 -17.68 8.46 -3.73
CA ILE A 98 -17.01 9.65 -4.26
C ILE A 98 -17.28 10.77 -3.25
N ALA A 99 -16.23 11.37 -2.69
CA ALA A 99 -16.31 12.45 -1.72
C ALA A 99 -15.30 13.54 -2.09
N ASP A 100 -15.79 14.70 -2.51
CA ASP A 100 -15.00 15.83 -3.01
C ASP A 100 -14.01 15.38 -4.11
N ASN A 101 -12.71 15.42 -3.82
CA ASN A 101 -11.62 15.00 -4.70
C ASN A 101 -11.09 13.59 -4.36
N ASN A 102 -11.76 12.84 -3.49
CA ASN A 102 -11.36 11.51 -3.07
C ASN A 102 -12.33 10.44 -3.58
N LEU A 103 -11.76 9.37 -4.12
CA LEU A 103 -12.47 8.17 -4.55
C LEU A 103 -12.19 7.05 -3.55
N VAL A 104 -13.22 6.33 -3.15
CA VAL A 104 -13.08 5.08 -2.40
C VAL A 104 -13.33 3.93 -3.34
N ILE A 105 -12.31 3.09 -3.51
CA ILE A 105 -12.32 1.98 -4.46
C ILE A 105 -12.23 0.67 -3.71
N LYS A 106 -13.15 -0.25 -4.03
CA LYS A 106 -13.13 -1.62 -3.56
C LYS A 106 -12.37 -2.50 -4.54
N ASP A 107 -11.28 -3.10 -4.09
CA ASP A 107 -10.48 -4.01 -4.90
C ASP A 107 -11.12 -5.41 -5.04
N LYS A 108 -10.50 -6.25 -5.89
CA LYS A 108 -10.91 -7.65 -6.10
C LYS A 108 -10.86 -8.52 -4.83
N ASP A 109 -10.07 -8.13 -3.84
CA ASP A 109 -9.89 -8.83 -2.57
C ASP A 109 -10.86 -8.29 -1.49
N ASN A 110 -11.86 -7.48 -1.90
CA ASN A 110 -12.85 -6.81 -1.06
C ASN A 110 -12.28 -5.78 -0.08
N LYS A 111 -11.11 -5.20 -0.36
CA LYS A 111 -10.51 -4.13 0.46
C LYS A 111 -10.81 -2.77 -0.12
N GLU A 112 -11.10 -1.83 0.77
CA GLU A 112 -11.35 -0.43 0.42
C GLU A 112 -10.05 0.37 0.46
N ASN A 113 -9.80 1.18 -0.56
CA ASN A 113 -8.66 2.08 -0.61
C ASN A 113 -9.09 3.46 -1.08
N THR A 114 -8.51 4.49 -0.46
CA THR A 114 -8.76 5.89 -0.80
C THR A 114 -7.75 6.37 -1.83
N VAL A 115 -8.26 7.04 -2.86
CA VAL A 115 -7.49 7.64 -3.94
C VAL A 115 -7.81 9.13 -3.99
N ALA A 116 -6.77 9.96 -3.90
CA ALA A 116 -6.90 11.40 -4.13
C ALA A 116 -6.73 11.73 -5.61
N VAL A 117 -7.65 12.51 -6.13
CA VAL A 117 -7.65 13.08 -7.48
C VAL A 117 -7.23 14.54 -7.35
N ASN A 118 -6.26 14.96 -8.16
CA ASN A 118 -5.78 16.34 -8.19
C ASN A 118 -5.85 16.89 -9.62
N ASP A 119 -5.51 18.17 -9.81
CA ASP A 119 -5.58 18.83 -11.12
C ASP A 119 -4.63 18.23 -12.18
N LYS A 120 -3.64 17.43 -11.75
CA LYS A 120 -2.71 16.73 -12.65
C LYS A 120 -3.18 15.33 -13.01
N THR A 121 -4.22 14.81 -12.34
CA THR A 121 -4.77 13.50 -12.60
C THR A 121 -5.49 13.50 -13.95
N ILE A 122 -5.10 12.60 -14.84
CA ILE A 122 -5.79 12.41 -16.12
C ILE A 122 -6.83 11.30 -15.93
N ILE A 123 -8.10 11.57 -16.24
CA ILE A 123 -9.17 10.56 -16.16
C ILE A 123 -9.63 10.25 -17.59
N LYS A 124 -9.48 8.99 -18.00
CA LYS A 124 -9.82 8.51 -19.35
C LYS A 124 -10.96 7.51 -19.32
N LEU A 125 -12.04 7.81 -20.04
CA LEU A 125 -13.09 6.87 -20.40
C LEU A 125 -12.88 6.44 -21.85
N GLY A 126 -12.31 5.25 -22.05
CA GLY A 126 -11.96 4.79 -23.40
C GLY A 126 -10.88 5.66 -24.07
N ARG A 127 -11.30 6.56 -24.97
CA ARG A 127 -10.44 7.51 -25.68
C ARG A 127 -10.64 8.97 -25.22
N ASP A 128 -11.73 9.23 -24.51
CA ASP A 128 -12.13 10.58 -24.13
C ASP A 128 -11.60 10.91 -22.73
N ASP A 129 -11.29 12.18 -22.51
CA ASP A 129 -10.92 12.72 -21.21
C ASP A 129 -12.20 13.18 -20.49
N VAL A 130 -12.39 12.73 -19.25
CA VAL A 130 -13.57 13.01 -18.43
C VAL A 130 -13.17 13.64 -17.10
N GLN A 131 -14.13 14.18 -16.35
CA GLN A 131 -13.89 14.73 -15.02
C GLN A 131 -14.35 13.78 -13.91
N ILE A 132 -13.92 14.06 -12.67
CA ILE A 132 -14.33 13.30 -11.49
C ILE A 132 -15.86 13.30 -11.31
N ASN A 133 -16.52 14.39 -11.71
CA ASN A 133 -17.98 14.54 -11.66
C ASN A 133 -18.73 13.60 -12.63
N ASP A 134 -18.04 13.08 -13.65
CA ASP A 134 -18.60 12.12 -14.60
C ASP A 134 -18.49 10.68 -14.11
N LEU A 135 -17.70 10.45 -13.04
CA LEU A 135 -17.57 9.15 -12.40
C LEU A 135 -18.80 8.88 -11.53
N LYS A 136 -19.21 7.61 -11.47
CA LYS A 136 -20.31 7.16 -10.65
C LYS A 136 -19.86 6.05 -9.70
N ASN A 137 -20.63 5.88 -8.64
CA ASN A 137 -20.55 4.65 -7.86
C ASN A 137 -20.86 3.46 -8.78
N ASP A 138 -20.23 2.33 -8.49
CA ASP A 138 -20.25 1.09 -9.27
C ASP A 138 -19.45 1.10 -10.59
N ASP A 139 -18.80 2.21 -10.94
CA ASP A 139 -17.89 2.26 -12.09
C ASP A 139 -16.65 1.39 -11.85
N GLN A 140 -16.25 0.62 -12.86
CA GLN A 140 -15.00 -0.14 -12.83
C GLN A 140 -13.85 0.70 -13.36
N ILE A 141 -12.85 0.89 -12.50
CA ILE A 141 -11.70 1.74 -12.79
C ILE A 141 -10.37 1.07 -12.45
N VAL A 142 -9.33 1.51 -13.14
CA VAL A 142 -7.93 1.24 -12.79
C VAL A 142 -7.25 2.57 -12.56
N VAL A 143 -6.67 2.72 -11.37
CA VAL A 143 -5.91 3.89 -10.96
C VAL A 143 -4.44 3.52 -10.96
N MET A 144 -3.63 4.34 -11.62
CA MET A 144 -2.17 4.34 -11.50
C MET A 144 -1.75 5.63 -10.79
N GLY A 145 -0.85 5.49 -9.84
CA GLY A 145 -0.47 6.61 -9.02
C GLY A 145 0.64 6.27 -8.04
N ASN A 146 0.98 7.25 -7.22
CA ASN A 146 2.04 7.12 -6.23
C ASN A 146 1.45 7.14 -4.82
N PRO A 147 2.00 6.33 -3.90
CA PRO A 147 1.53 6.33 -2.54
C PRO A 147 1.92 7.65 -1.86
N GLY A 148 0.92 8.33 -1.31
CA GLY A 148 1.10 9.46 -0.43
C GLY A 148 1.64 9.06 0.93
N ASP A 149 2.19 10.05 1.63
CA ASP A 149 2.69 9.91 3.00
C ASP A 149 1.57 9.80 4.05
N ASP A 150 0.31 9.71 3.65
CA ASP A 150 -0.89 9.64 4.48
C ASP A 150 -1.70 8.36 4.25
N GLY A 151 -1.13 7.41 3.49
CA GLY A 151 -1.82 6.18 3.12
C GLY A 151 -2.85 6.36 2.00
N VAL A 152 -2.97 7.56 1.42
CA VAL A 152 -3.82 7.81 0.25
C VAL A 152 -2.99 7.64 -1.01
N ILE A 153 -3.58 7.09 -2.07
CA ILE A 153 -2.91 7.01 -3.37
C ILE A 153 -3.18 8.30 -4.13
N ASN A 154 -2.13 9.03 -4.51
CA ASN A 154 -2.26 10.17 -5.41
C ASN A 154 -2.36 9.65 -6.84
N ALA A 155 -3.51 9.84 -7.47
CA ALA A 155 -3.73 9.35 -8.83
C ALA A 155 -2.99 10.23 -9.85
N ASP A 156 -2.23 9.60 -10.72
CA ASP A 156 -1.65 10.24 -11.90
C ASP A 156 -2.53 9.96 -13.14
N LEU A 157 -3.08 8.74 -13.23
CA LEU A 157 -3.97 8.31 -14.31
C LEU A 157 -5.10 7.43 -13.75
N ILE A 158 -6.32 7.73 -14.15
CA ILE A 158 -7.49 6.90 -13.88
C ILE A 158 -8.07 6.45 -15.23
N ARG A 159 -8.24 5.15 -15.40
CA ARG A 159 -8.88 4.57 -16.58
C ARG A 159 -10.19 3.93 -16.20
N VAL A 160 -11.28 4.41 -16.80
CA VAL A 160 -12.64 3.93 -16.60
C VAL A 160 -12.97 2.93 -17.72
N PHE A 161 -13.47 1.76 -17.34
CA PHE A 161 -13.79 0.68 -18.27
C PHE A 161 -15.29 0.45 -18.43
N ASN A 162 -16.06 0.63 -17.37
CA ASN A 162 -17.50 0.45 -17.39
C ASN A 162 -18.16 1.51 -16.51
N GLN A 163 -19.11 2.25 -17.07
CA GLN A 163 -19.95 3.16 -16.31
C GLN A 163 -21.24 2.43 -15.92
N ALA A 164 -21.57 2.42 -14.63
CA ALA A 164 -22.83 1.91 -14.15
C ALA A 164 -23.97 2.77 -14.72
N GLY A 165 -24.62 2.28 -15.78
CA GLY A 165 -25.66 3.00 -16.52
C GLY A 165 -25.74 2.69 -18.01
N ASN A 166 -24.77 1.98 -18.61
CA ASN A 166 -24.81 1.54 -20.01
C ASN A 166 -24.88 0.01 -20.16
N GLN A 167 -25.87 -0.62 -19.51
CA GLN A 167 -26.39 -1.94 -19.90
C GLN A 167 -27.90 -1.89 -19.99
#